data_AF-A0A6N9JKS5-F1
#
_entry.id   AF-A0A6N9JKS5-F1
#
_cell.length_a   1.000
_cell.length_b   1.000
_cell.length_c   1.000
_cell.angle_alpha   90.00
_cell.angle_beta   90.00
_cell.angle_gamma   90.00
#
_symmetry.space_group_name_H-M   'P 1'
#
loop_
_entity.id
_entity.type
_entity.pdbx_description
1 polymer ?
#
loop_
_entity_poly.entity_id
_entity_poly.type
_entity_poly.pdbx_seq_one_letter_code
_entity_poly.pdbx_strand_id
1 'polypeptide(L)'
;MAFSYRLLLGGPSYAAGAESLIIAGATYYEPGVSGPGWAWTDADHLELNGYAGEAIGAEGDLVLTLAGQNSVTESHAPDADITLCGMEAWGNLTLRGTGTLTATGSQCGIHVSQALVVDGCTVDARADGADITDEAVAGVIAGDMAVRGGGRVVAAGAGSGAGVRAYGVYLQDARLGDGVAGCRLSVDAS
;
A
#
# COMPACT_ATOMS: atom_id res chain seq x y z
N MET A 1 -20.71 40.33 -22.02
CA MET A 1 -21.38 39.02 -21.80
C MET A 1 -21.39 38.29 -23.13
N ALA A 2 -20.87 37.09 -23.34
CA ALA A 2 -20.10 36.17 -22.50
C ALA A 2 -19.23 35.34 -23.47
N PHE A 3 -17.95 35.17 -23.15
CA PHE A 3 -17.10 34.16 -23.80
C PHE A 3 -17.47 32.80 -23.21
N SER A 4 -18.05 31.91 -24.01
CA SER A 4 -18.19 30.50 -23.63
C SER A 4 -16.94 29.77 -24.11
N TYR A 5 -15.95 29.62 -23.23
CA TYR A 5 -14.83 28.72 -23.48
C TYR A 5 -15.31 27.29 -23.21
N ARG A 6 -15.31 26.48 -24.26
CA ARG A 6 -15.47 25.03 -24.17
C ARG A 6 -14.07 24.46 -24.31
N LEU A 7 -13.35 24.30 -23.21
CA LEU A 7 -12.11 23.53 -23.20
C LEU A 7 -12.44 22.11 -22.76
N LEU A 8 -12.52 21.21 -23.74
CA LEU A 8 -12.47 19.77 -23.55
C LEU A 8 -11.05 19.40 -23.10
N LEU A 9 -10.80 19.36 -21.80
CA LEU A 9 -9.61 18.70 -21.23
C LEU A 9 -9.94 17.24 -20.96
N GLY A 10 -10.06 16.47 -22.04
CA GLY A 10 -9.98 15.01 -22.01
C GLY A 10 -8.54 14.57 -22.29
N GLY A 11 -7.58 15.05 -21.49
CA GLY A 11 -6.28 14.38 -21.41
C GLY A 11 -6.44 13.04 -20.67
N PRO A 12 -5.53 12.07 -20.83
CA PRO A 12 -5.53 10.91 -19.96
C PRO A 12 -5.49 11.42 -18.53
N SER A 13 -6.46 11.03 -17.72
CA SER A 13 -6.44 11.27 -16.29
C SER A 13 -5.18 10.57 -15.76
N TYR A 14 -4.06 11.30 -15.67
CA TYR A 14 -2.96 10.85 -14.84
C TYR A 14 -3.59 10.80 -13.45
N ALA A 15 -3.72 9.61 -12.86
CA ALA A 15 -4.09 9.54 -11.46
C ALA A 15 -3.11 10.44 -10.72
N ALA A 16 -3.61 11.37 -9.92
CA ALA A 16 -2.72 12.16 -9.08
C ALA A 16 -1.92 11.16 -8.23
N GLY A 17 -0.59 11.18 -8.31
CA GLY A 17 0.28 10.34 -7.49
C GLY A 17 0.13 10.68 -6.01
N ALA A 18 1.05 10.21 -5.18
CA ALA A 18 1.06 10.53 -3.77
C ALA A 18 1.24 12.06 -3.56
N GLU A 19 0.33 12.67 -2.80
CA GLU A 19 0.42 14.05 -2.35
C GLU A 19 1.52 14.22 -1.30
N SER A 20 1.74 13.19 -0.49
CA SER A 20 2.86 13.10 0.43
C SER A 20 3.29 11.65 0.65
N LEU A 21 4.56 11.48 1.03
CA LEU A 21 5.12 10.21 1.49
C LEU A 21 5.63 10.33 2.92
N ILE A 22 5.34 9.34 3.73
CA ILE A 22 5.98 9.12 5.03
C ILE A 22 6.95 7.97 4.86
N ILE A 23 8.24 8.21 5.13
CA ILE A 23 9.28 7.18 5.06
C ILE A 23 10.39 7.50 6.04
N ALA A 24 10.85 6.48 6.79
CA ALA A 24 11.87 6.63 7.83
C ALA A 24 11.54 7.75 8.86
N GLY A 25 10.28 7.82 9.30
CA GLY A 25 9.79 8.79 10.28
C GLY A 25 9.74 10.24 9.81
N ALA A 26 9.83 10.49 8.49
CA ALA A 26 9.77 11.81 7.91
C ALA A 26 8.68 11.90 6.82
N THR A 27 7.95 13.03 6.82
CA THR A 27 6.98 13.37 5.78
C THR A 27 7.63 14.22 4.70
N TYR A 28 7.45 13.81 3.44
CA TYR A 28 7.90 14.51 2.25
C TYR A 28 6.69 14.90 1.41
N TYR A 29 6.65 16.16 0.94
CA TYR A 29 5.54 16.70 0.15
C TYR A 29 5.89 16.91 -1.33
N GLU A 30 7.16 16.75 -1.69
CA GLU A 30 7.63 16.88 -3.07
C GLU A 30 8.63 15.76 -3.42
N PRO A 31 8.53 15.18 -4.63
CA PRO A 31 9.49 14.16 -5.10
C PRO A 31 10.87 14.77 -5.39
N GLY A 32 11.83 13.91 -5.73
CA GLY A 32 13.23 14.27 -5.94
C GLY A 32 14.12 14.10 -4.71
N VAL A 33 13.59 13.43 -3.68
CA VAL A 33 14.28 13.10 -2.43
C VAL A 33 14.63 11.62 -2.38
N SER A 34 15.70 11.29 -1.65
CA SER A 34 16.17 9.92 -1.51
C SER A 34 16.89 9.71 -0.18
N GLY A 35 17.04 8.45 0.20
CA GLY A 35 17.78 8.02 1.37
C GLY A 35 18.34 6.61 1.19
N PRO A 36 18.83 5.99 2.28
CA PRO A 36 19.39 4.65 2.21
C PRO A 36 18.37 3.62 1.68
N GLY A 37 18.62 3.10 0.48
CA GLY A 37 17.80 2.07 -0.15
C GLY A 37 16.47 2.54 -0.72
N TRP A 38 16.19 3.85 -0.77
CA TRP A 38 14.95 4.38 -1.33
C TRP A 38 15.14 5.70 -2.09
N ALA A 39 14.31 5.94 -3.12
CA ALA A 39 14.26 7.19 -3.86
C ALA A 39 12.84 7.50 -4.35
N TRP A 40 12.28 8.65 -3.96
CA TRP A 40 10.99 9.14 -4.47
C TRP A 40 11.25 9.96 -5.72
N THR A 41 11.06 9.34 -6.90
CA THR A 41 11.52 9.87 -8.18
C THR A 41 10.49 10.75 -8.88
N ASP A 42 9.22 10.46 -8.66
CA ASP A 42 8.07 11.22 -9.16
C ASP A 42 6.91 11.06 -8.17
N ALA A 43 5.89 11.91 -8.23
CA ALA A 43 4.78 11.92 -7.28
C ALA A 43 4.14 10.53 -7.11
N ASP A 44 4.03 9.76 -8.19
CA ASP A 44 3.47 8.41 -8.21
C ASP A 44 4.50 7.28 -8.15
N HIS A 45 5.81 7.55 -8.06
CA HIS A 45 6.85 6.50 -8.20
C HIS A 45 7.91 6.57 -7.10
N LEU A 46 7.96 5.53 -6.28
CA LEU A 46 9.01 5.25 -5.29
C LEU A 46 9.83 4.02 -5.72
N GLU A 47 11.15 4.11 -5.61
CA GLU A 47 12.06 2.99 -5.85
C GLU A 47 12.63 2.50 -4.52
N LEU A 48 12.57 1.18 -4.27
CA LEU A 48 13.27 0.56 -3.15
C LEU A 48 14.32 -0.43 -3.67
N ASN A 49 15.53 -0.31 -3.16
CA ASN A 49 16.63 -1.21 -3.44
C ASN A 49 17.45 -1.47 -2.18
N GLY A 50 17.07 -2.48 -1.42
CA GLY A 50 17.70 -2.78 -0.13
C GLY A 50 17.20 -1.91 1.01
N TYR A 51 16.01 -1.32 0.90
CA TYR A 51 15.42 -0.57 2.02
C TYR A 51 15.10 -1.54 3.16
N ALA A 52 15.61 -1.26 4.35
CA ALA A 52 15.28 -2.00 5.55
C ALA A 52 15.05 -1.00 6.68
N GLY A 53 13.79 -0.67 6.95
CA GLY A 53 13.48 0.42 7.85
C GLY A 53 12.05 0.41 8.35
N GLU A 54 11.67 1.56 8.87
CA GLU A 54 10.35 1.84 9.40
C GLU A 54 9.28 1.79 8.30
N ALA A 55 8.03 1.95 8.72
CA ALA A 55 6.89 1.92 7.83
C ALA A 55 6.95 3.01 6.75
N ILE A 56 6.27 2.73 5.64
CA ILE A 56 6.10 3.65 4.52
C ILE A 56 4.61 3.91 4.32
N GLY A 57 4.23 5.18 4.26
CA GLY A 57 2.87 5.61 4.00
C GLY A 57 2.80 6.54 2.79
N ALA A 58 1.71 6.44 2.03
CA ALA A 58 1.45 7.29 0.87
C ALA A 58 0.03 7.85 0.89
N GLU A 59 -0.07 9.19 0.87
CA GLU A 59 -1.32 9.91 0.69
C GLU A 59 -1.68 9.96 -0.80
N GLY A 60 -2.24 8.87 -1.33
CA GLY A 60 -2.67 8.77 -2.72
C GLY A 60 -2.16 7.52 -3.44
N ASP A 61 -2.08 7.59 -4.77
CA ASP A 61 -1.65 6.49 -5.61
C ASP A 61 -0.11 6.37 -5.64
N LEU A 62 0.40 5.15 -5.50
CA LEU A 62 1.83 4.89 -5.51
C LEU A 62 2.19 3.64 -6.33
N VAL A 63 3.24 3.77 -7.14
CA VAL A 63 3.95 2.69 -7.81
C VAL A 63 5.29 2.50 -7.11
N LEU A 64 5.47 1.34 -6.50
CA LEU A 64 6.70 0.93 -5.84
C LEU A 64 7.49 -0.01 -6.75
N THR A 65 8.66 0.44 -7.22
CA THR A 65 9.58 -0.42 -7.98
C THR A 65 10.57 -1.07 -7.01
N LEU A 66 10.47 -2.39 -6.87
CA LEU A 66 11.27 -3.20 -5.97
C LEU A 66 12.46 -3.83 -6.71
N ALA A 67 13.65 -3.52 -6.22
CA ALA A 67 14.89 -4.23 -6.49
C ALA A 67 15.48 -4.77 -5.18
N GLY A 68 16.28 -5.84 -5.26
CA GLY A 68 16.89 -6.44 -4.08
C GLY A 68 15.87 -6.96 -3.06
N GLN A 69 16.27 -7.03 -1.79
CA GLN A 69 15.42 -7.44 -0.67
C GLN A 69 15.07 -6.20 0.16
N ASN A 70 13.78 -5.94 0.33
CA ASN A 70 13.30 -4.79 1.09
C ASN A 70 12.44 -5.24 2.27
N SER A 71 12.46 -4.48 3.36
CA SER A 71 11.59 -4.66 4.51
C SER A 71 11.08 -3.33 5.05
N VAL A 72 9.80 -3.30 5.37
CA VAL A 72 9.13 -2.19 6.04
C VAL A 72 8.45 -2.73 7.30
N THR A 73 8.75 -2.10 8.43
CA THR A 73 8.27 -2.55 9.74
C THR A 73 7.57 -1.39 10.43
N GLU A 74 6.33 -1.62 10.87
CA GLU A 74 5.60 -0.72 11.76
C GLU A 74 6.50 -0.24 12.91
N SER A 75 6.59 1.08 13.08
CA SER A 75 7.48 1.68 14.08
C SER A 75 6.79 2.00 15.41
N HIS A 76 5.48 1.76 15.57
CA HIS A 76 4.66 2.25 16.70
C HIS A 76 4.91 3.75 17.02
N ALA A 77 5.48 4.49 16.06
CA ALA A 77 5.75 5.90 16.21
C ALA A 77 4.38 6.60 16.29
N PRO A 78 4.20 7.59 17.17
CA PRO A 78 2.99 8.42 17.22
C PRO A 78 2.89 9.36 16.00
N ASP A 79 3.39 8.91 14.84
CA ASP A 79 3.25 9.57 13.56
C ASP A 79 1.79 9.39 13.14
N ALA A 80 1.06 10.49 13.11
CA ALA A 80 -0.40 10.54 13.17
C ALA A 80 -1.14 9.88 11.99
N ASP A 81 -0.41 9.42 10.97
CA ASP A 81 -0.98 9.07 9.66
C ASP A 81 -0.52 7.70 9.13
N ILE A 82 0.42 7.01 9.80
CA ILE A 82 0.70 5.59 9.51
C ILE A 82 0.01 4.75 10.57
N THR A 83 -1.01 4.01 10.14
CA THR A 83 -1.71 3.03 10.97
C THR A 83 -0.75 1.89 11.38
N LEU A 84 -1.28 0.92 12.10
CA LEU A 84 -0.56 -0.20 12.72
C LEU A 84 -0.03 -1.20 11.67
N CYS A 85 0.58 -0.70 10.58
CA CYS A 85 1.02 -1.43 9.41
C CYS A 85 2.42 -1.03 8.93
N GLY A 86 3.07 -1.95 8.21
CA GLY A 86 4.39 -1.69 7.62
C GLY A 86 4.34 -0.87 6.34
N MET A 87 3.25 -0.96 5.57
CA MET A 87 3.06 -0.27 4.29
C MET A 87 1.63 0.22 4.15
N GLU A 88 1.45 1.48 3.73
CA GLU A 88 0.13 2.08 3.55
C GLU A 88 0.04 2.91 2.28
N ALA A 89 -1.10 2.80 1.60
CA ALA A 89 -1.49 3.69 0.53
C ALA A 89 -2.99 4.03 0.63
N TRP A 90 -3.30 5.32 0.70
CA TRP A 90 -4.69 5.81 0.74
C TRP A 90 -5.34 5.86 -0.65
N GLY A 91 -4.59 5.59 -1.71
CA GLY A 91 -5.06 5.33 -3.06
C GLY A 91 -4.81 3.88 -3.51
N ASN A 92 -4.34 3.73 -4.73
CA ASN A 92 -3.89 2.47 -5.34
C ASN A 92 -2.40 2.24 -5.05
N LEU A 93 -2.02 0.99 -4.82
CA LEU A 93 -0.62 0.59 -4.66
C LEU A 93 -0.25 -0.45 -5.71
N THR A 94 0.74 -0.15 -6.55
CA THR A 94 1.35 -1.14 -7.46
C THR A 94 2.76 -1.49 -7.00
N LEU A 95 2.95 -2.72 -6.57
CA LEU A 95 4.26 -3.31 -6.28
C LEU A 95 4.77 -4.01 -7.54
N ARG A 96 5.88 -3.55 -8.09
CA ARG A 96 6.45 -4.11 -9.33
C ARG A 96 7.95 -4.35 -9.24
N GLY A 97 8.50 -5.04 -10.23
CA GLY A 97 9.93 -5.30 -10.34
C GLY A 97 10.29 -6.73 -9.95
N THR A 98 11.57 -7.01 -9.81
CA THR A 98 12.08 -8.38 -9.56
C THR A 98 12.53 -8.60 -8.11
N GLY A 99 12.46 -7.56 -7.29
CA GLY A 99 12.81 -7.62 -5.88
C GLY A 99 11.74 -8.23 -4.99
N THR A 100 12.00 -8.17 -3.69
CA THR A 100 11.08 -8.64 -2.64
C THR A 100 10.72 -7.53 -1.67
N LEU A 101 9.52 -7.61 -1.11
CA LEU A 101 9.08 -6.76 0.01
C LEU A 101 8.59 -7.65 1.16
N THR A 102 9.17 -7.48 2.33
CA THR A 102 8.62 -7.97 3.59
C THR A 102 7.94 -6.81 4.31
N ALA A 103 6.66 -6.92 4.62
CA ALA A 103 5.90 -5.87 5.30
C ALA A 103 5.31 -6.42 6.59
N THR A 104 5.62 -5.80 7.73
CA THR A 104 5.17 -6.27 9.05
C THR A 104 4.53 -5.14 9.85
N GLY A 105 3.40 -5.42 10.48
CA GLY A 105 2.78 -4.54 11.47
C GLY A 105 1.88 -5.30 12.44
N SER A 106 1.26 -4.60 13.38
CA SER A 106 0.42 -5.20 14.41
C SER A 106 -1.00 -5.43 13.94
N GLN A 107 -1.61 -4.47 13.21
CA GLN A 107 -2.92 -4.65 12.57
C GLN A 107 -2.78 -5.25 11.16
N CYS A 108 -1.86 -4.73 10.35
CA CYS A 108 -1.66 -5.26 9.01
C CYS A 108 -0.22 -5.22 8.50
N GLY A 109 0.13 -6.08 7.55
CA GLY A 109 1.41 -5.93 6.83
C GLY A 109 1.33 -4.77 5.84
N ILE A 110 0.28 -4.78 5.01
CA ILE A 110 0.00 -3.80 3.96
C ILE A 110 -1.46 -3.34 4.03
N HIS A 111 -1.67 -2.03 4.06
CA HIS A 111 -2.98 -1.38 3.91
C HIS A 111 -3.08 -0.68 2.54
N VAL A 112 -4.17 -0.91 1.81
CA VAL A 112 -4.46 -0.16 0.58
C VAL A 112 -5.95 0.20 0.52
N SER A 113 -6.29 1.48 0.55
CA SER A 113 -7.70 1.90 0.56
C SER A 113 -8.43 1.53 -0.73
N GLN A 114 -7.72 1.50 -1.86
CA GLN A 114 -8.27 1.10 -3.16
C GLN A 114 -7.68 -0.24 -3.61
N ALA A 115 -6.92 -0.30 -4.70
CA ALA A 115 -6.45 -1.55 -5.27
C ALA A 115 -4.96 -1.81 -4.98
N LEU A 116 -4.64 -3.00 -4.48
CA LEU A 116 -3.28 -3.54 -4.44
C LEU A 116 -2.99 -4.37 -5.70
N VAL A 117 -1.94 -4.02 -6.42
CA VAL A 117 -1.44 -4.80 -7.56
C VAL A 117 -0.02 -5.30 -7.24
N VAL A 118 0.20 -6.61 -7.35
CA VAL A 118 1.52 -7.24 -7.24
C VAL A 118 1.91 -7.78 -8.60
N ASP A 119 2.90 -7.16 -9.23
CA ASP A 119 3.30 -7.38 -10.63
C ASP A 119 4.75 -7.86 -10.72
N GLY A 120 4.95 -9.18 -10.83
CA GLY A 120 6.26 -9.82 -11.01
C GLY A 120 7.18 -9.86 -9.78
N CYS A 121 6.84 -9.16 -8.69
CA CYS A 121 7.63 -9.15 -7.45
C CYS A 121 7.12 -10.18 -6.43
N THR A 122 7.92 -10.43 -5.39
CA THR A 122 7.51 -11.26 -4.24
C THR A 122 7.22 -10.41 -3.02
N VAL A 123 6.05 -10.61 -2.42
CA VAL A 123 5.59 -9.88 -1.24
C VAL A 123 5.32 -10.87 -0.12
N ASP A 124 5.80 -10.54 1.07
CA ASP A 124 5.54 -11.27 2.30
C ASP A 124 4.99 -10.29 3.35
N ALA A 125 3.68 -10.28 3.53
CA ALA A 125 2.97 -9.33 4.38
C ALA A 125 2.43 -10.05 5.62
N ARG A 126 2.83 -9.61 6.82
CA ARG A 126 2.45 -10.26 8.08
C ARG A 126 1.93 -9.27 9.09
N ALA A 127 0.95 -9.74 9.87
CA ALA A 127 0.50 -9.05 11.05
C ALA A 127 0.41 -9.98 12.26
N ASP A 128 0.82 -9.49 13.44
CA ASP A 128 0.90 -10.31 14.66
C ASP A 128 -0.25 -10.09 15.65
N GLY A 129 -1.03 -9.01 15.47
CA GLY A 129 -2.17 -8.67 16.32
C GLY A 129 -1.78 -8.16 17.70
N ALA A 130 -0.53 -7.71 17.88
CA ALA A 130 -0.08 -7.10 19.13
C ALA A 130 -0.95 -5.88 19.46
N ASP A 131 -1.45 -5.83 20.70
CA ASP A 131 -2.28 -4.74 21.21
C ASP A 131 -3.57 -4.43 20.42
N ILE A 132 -4.04 -5.35 19.57
CA ILE A 132 -5.30 -5.21 18.82
C ILE A 132 -6.47 -5.87 19.56
N THR A 133 -7.63 -5.20 19.59
CA THR A 133 -8.90 -5.74 20.11
C THR A 133 -10.07 -5.35 19.20
N ASP A 134 -11.07 -6.23 19.05
CA ASP A 134 -12.32 -6.03 18.28
C ASP A 134 -12.15 -5.69 16.79
N GLU A 135 -10.94 -5.81 16.24
CA GLU A 135 -10.61 -5.45 14.86
C GLU A 135 -10.20 -6.65 13.99
N ALA A 136 -10.04 -6.38 12.69
CA ALA A 136 -9.45 -7.33 11.75
C ALA A 136 -7.93 -7.19 11.77
N VAL A 137 -7.23 -8.32 11.85
CA VAL A 137 -5.78 -8.40 11.72
C VAL A 137 -5.44 -9.22 10.49
N ALA A 138 -4.69 -8.65 9.55
CA ALA A 138 -4.43 -9.34 8.28
C ALA A 138 -3.05 -9.06 7.71
N GLY A 139 -2.48 -10.02 6.98
CA GLY A 139 -1.28 -9.74 6.20
C GLY A 139 -1.51 -8.60 5.21
N VAL A 140 -2.65 -8.63 4.51
CA VAL A 140 -3.08 -7.56 3.58
C VAL A 140 -4.50 -7.14 3.91
N ILE A 141 -4.72 -5.83 4.03
CA ILE A 141 -6.04 -5.19 4.00
C ILE A 141 -6.11 -4.34 2.74
N ALA A 142 -7.07 -4.60 1.86
CA ALA A 142 -7.20 -3.84 0.61
C ALA A 142 -8.66 -3.68 0.15
N GLY A 143 -8.96 -2.71 -0.70
CA GLY A 143 -10.24 -2.66 -1.41
C GLY A 143 -10.38 -3.76 -2.45
N ASP A 144 -9.44 -3.78 -3.39
CA ASP A 144 -9.28 -4.79 -4.43
C ASP A 144 -7.84 -5.32 -4.44
N MET A 145 -7.63 -6.52 -4.99
CA MET A 145 -6.30 -7.11 -5.10
C MET A 145 -6.09 -7.87 -6.42
N ALA A 146 -4.95 -7.64 -7.06
CA ALA A 146 -4.51 -8.36 -8.24
C ALA A 146 -3.07 -8.87 -8.10
N VAL A 147 -2.83 -10.13 -8.43
CA VAL A 147 -1.48 -10.72 -8.52
C VAL A 147 -1.25 -11.16 -9.95
N ARG A 148 -0.28 -10.56 -10.63
CA ARG A 148 -0.04 -10.72 -12.07
C ARG A 148 1.43 -10.76 -12.42
N GLY A 149 1.73 -11.11 -13.67
CA GLY A 149 3.11 -11.05 -14.20
C GLY A 149 4.10 -11.99 -13.49
N GLY A 150 3.63 -13.09 -12.90
CA GLY A 150 4.46 -13.99 -12.09
C GLY A 150 4.70 -13.52 -10.65
N GLY A 151 3.97 -12.49 -10.19
CA GLY A 151 4.01 -12.00 -8.82
C GLY A 151 3.59 -13.07 -7.80
N ARG A 152 4.11 -12.97 -6.59
CA ARG A 152 3.82 -13.91 -5.50
C ARG A 152 3.53 -13.15 -4.21
N VAL A 153 2.45 -13.52 -3.53
CA VAL A 153 2.09 -12.94 -2.23
C VAL A 153 1.97 -14.04 -1.19
N VAL A 154 2.64 -13.85 -0.06
CA VAL A 154 2.39 -14.55 1.19
C VAL A 154 1.76 -13.53 2.14
N ALA A 155 0.59 -13.83 2.68
CA ALA A 155 -0.12 -12.95 3.58
C ALA A 155 -0.62 -13.73 4.80
N ALA A 156 -0.31 -13.24 6.01
CA ALA A 156 -0.70 -13.90 7.25
C ALA A 156 -0.99 -12.88 8.36
N GLY A 157 -2.18 -12.94 8.93
CA GLY A 157 -2.54 -12.26 10.17
C GLY A 157 -2.64 -13.27 11.31
N ALA A 158 -2.21 -12.86 12.50
CA ALA A 158 -2.36 -13.58 13.75
C ALA A 158 -2.89 -12.61 14.82
N GLY A 159 -3.35 -13.14 15.95
CA GLY A 159 -3.78 -12.30 17.06
C GLY A 159 -4.64 -13.07 18.06
N SER A 160 -4.44 -12.80 19.34
CA SER A 160 -5.18 -13.44 20.44
C SER A 160 -6.04 -12.46 21.23
N GLY A 161 -6.11 -11.20 20.80
CA GLY A 161 -6.94 -10.17 21.42
C GLY A 161 -8.42 -10.53 21.40
N ALA A 162 -9.18 -10.04 22.38
CA ALA A 162 -10.62 -10.24 22.41
C ALA A 162 -11.26 -9.65 21.15
N GLY A 163 -12.14 -10.41 20.50
CA GLY A 163 -12.85 -9.98 19.29
C GLY A 163 -12.01 -9.88 18.01
N VAL A 164 -10.70 -10.21 18.07
CA VAL A 164 -9.82 -10.19 16.90
C VAL A 164 -10.24 -11.21 15.86
N ARG A 165 -10.20 -10.78 14.60
CA ARG A 165 -10.44 -11.63 13.43
C ARG A 165 -9.19 -11.66 12.56
N ALA A 166 -8.48 -12.79 12.58
CA ALA A 166 -7.22 -12.97 11.88
C ALA A 166 -7.43 -13.51 10.45
N TYR A 167 -6.80 -12.87 9.45
CA TYR A 167 -6.91 -13.23 8.03
C TYR A 167 -5.55 -13.23 7.34
N GLY A 168 -5.41 -14.00 6.25
CA GLY A 168 -4.29 -13.77 5.33
C GLY A 168 -4.50 -12.45 4.57
N VAL A 169 -5.59 -12.40 3.81
CA VAL A 169 -6.05 -11.22 3.07
C VAL A 169 -7.46 -10.88 3.52
N TYR A 170 -7.71 -9.61 3.83
CA TYR A 170 -9.02 -9.08 4.18
C TYR A 170 -9.39 -7.97 3.20
N LEU A 171 -10.33 -8.24 2.29
CA LEU A 171 -10.81 -7.23 1.35
C LEU A 171 -12.02 -6.50 1.92
N GLN A 172 -11.98 -5.17 1.93
CA GLN A 172 -13.06 -4.33 2.44
C GLN A 172 -13.39 -3.19 1.49
N ASP A 173 -14.66 -2.99 1.19
CA ASP A 173 -15.07 -1.88 0.33
C ASP A 173 -15.10 -0.59 1.15
N ALA A 174 -14.15 0.31 0.90
CA ALA A 174 -14.14 1.66 1.45
C ALA A 174 -15.09 2.62 0.71
N ARG A 175 -15.73 2.19 -0.40
CA ARG A 175 -16.66 3.03 -1.16
C ARG A 175 -17.97 3.16 -0.39
N LEU A 176 -18.11 4.29 0.29
CA LEU A 176 -19.40 4.81 0.77
C LEU A 176 -20.28 5.19 -0.44
N GLY A 177 -20.84 4.22 -1.13
CA GLY A 177 -21.75 4.45 -2.25
C GLY A 177 -22.70 3.27 -2.47
N ASP A 178 -23.95 3.57 -2.81
CA ASP A 178 -25.12 2.66 -2.86
C ASP A 178 -25.06 1.53 -3.92
N GLY A 179 -23.87 1.11 -4.36
CA GLY A 179 -23.67 0.10 -5.39
C GLY A 179 -22.96 -1.14 -4.84
N VAL A 180 -23.51 -2.32 -5.14
CA VAL A 180 -22.92 -3.64 -4.83
C VAL A 180 -21.69 -3.93 -5.69
N ALA A 181 -20.67 -3.07 -5.64
CA ALA A 181 -19.36 -3.39 -6.18
C ALA A 181 -18.61 -4.21 -5.13
N GLY A 182 -18.84 -5.53 -5.11
CA GLY A 182 -18.07 -6.40 -4.22
C GLY A 182 -16.57 -6.30 -4.49
N CYS A 183 -15.77 -6.50 -3.44
CA CYS A 183 -14.31 -6.58 -3.56
C CYS A 183 -13.88 -7.68 -4.53
N ARG A 184 -12.79 -7.44 -5.27
CA ARG A 184 -12.25 -8.38 -6.25
C ARG A 184 -10.84 -8.82 -5.88
N LEU A 185 -10.63 -10.14 -5.91
CA LEU A 185 -9.30 -10.75 -5.97
C LEU A 185 -9.12 -11.41 -7.35
N SER A 186 -8.04 -11.08 -8.07
CA SER A 186 -7.66 -11.77 -9.30
C SER A 186 -6.20 -12.23 -9.28
N VAL A 187 -5.94 -13.41 -9.81
CA VAL A 187 -4.60 -13.99 -9.91
C VAL A 187 -4.41 -14.53 -11.32
N ASP A 188 -3.33 -14.11 -11.99
CA ASP A 188 -2.96 -14.65 -13.29
C ASP A 188 -2.58 -16.14 -13.20
N ALA A 189 -2.78 -16.87 -14.29
CA ALA A 189 -2.30 -18.24 -14.38
C ALA A 189 -0.76 -18.28 -14.36
N SER A 190 -0.20 -19.27 -13.66
CA SER A 190 1.24 -19.54 -13.58
C SER A 190 1.78 -20.26 -14.81
#